data_AF-A0A0B1Y2C2-F1
#
_entry.id   AF-A0A0B1Y2C2-F1
#
_cell.length_a   1.000
_cell.length_b   1.000
_cell.length_c   1.000
_cell.angle_alpha   90.00
_cell.angle_beta   90.00
_cell.angle_gamma   90.00
#
_symmetry.space_group_name_H-M   'P 1'
#
loop_
_entity.id
_entity.type
_entity.pdbx_description
1 polymer ?
#
loop_
_entity_poly.entity_id
_entity_poly.type
_entity_poly.pdbx_seq_one_letter_code
_entity_poly.pdbx_strand_id
1 'polypeptide(L)'
;MQRRMALHYWQSKLAEALKNKNPNIEQINLSVFGFSRGSAEARAFCNWLFEVCEKKGGGRLFAGIPIRIQFLGIFDTVASVGVANFFGNGIIEGHQSWAANNMQVHPAIEQCVHYVAAHEVRACFPSDSARIGKSYPANVKEVVYPGAHSDVGGGYAPNALGISPDPAEMMAIIPGVNMYKEALKAGVPLLVWGQLDPSQQGDFTPSGRVVAAFNGYLKDAAVGSGTVEEMHRKHMGLFFTYRYKYRSSLKSRVFYRRASNKDKNFLAMTEQTMLARLKSLQYPEPVDSDRFDPRKAAQLQRQMMKAAGLESQQNNDVKTQELYKVIDSIDIGKLTANIEQLFDEYVHDSVAGFGSMGVNEYDGSGVSLMKVGNGMGITRFRTIYFGNG
;
A
#
# COMPACT_ATOMS: atom_id res chain seq x y z
N MET A 1 11.45 -19.65 20.64
CA MET A 1 11.08 -20.42 21.85
C MET A 1 9.88 -19.80 22.57
N GLN A 2 9.92 -18.50 22.93
CA GLN A 2 8.83 -17.82 23.66
C GLN A 2 7.45 -17.84 22.96
N ARG A 3 7.36 -17.65 21.64
CA ARG A 3 6.06 -17.65 20.92
C ARG A 3 5.34 -19.01 20.94
N ARG A 4 6.07 -20.12 20.77
CA ARG A 4 5.48 -21.47 20.79
C ARG A 4 4.96 -21.78 22.20
N MET A 5 5.72 -21.40 23.23
CA MET A 5 5.27 -21.52 24.62
C MET A 5 3.97 -20.74 24.87
N ALA A 6 3.83 -19.52 24.34
CA ALA A 6 2.60 -18.74 24.50
C ALA A 6 1.39 -19.45 23.86
N LEU A 7 1.54 -19.97 22.64
CA LEU A 7 0.45 -20.70 21.98
C LEU A 7 0.14 -22.04 22.65
N HIS A 8 1.14 -22.78 23.12
CA HIS A 8 0.94 -24.00 23.92
C HIS A 8 0.25 -23.70 25.26
N TYR A 9 0.59 -22.58 25.91
CA TYR A 9 -0.12 -22.14 27.11
C TYR A 9 -1.62 -21.96 26.83
N TRP A 10 -1.98 -21.32 25.72
CA TRP A 10 -3.38 -21.16 25.32
C TRP A 10 -4.06 -22.47 24.94
N GLN A 11 -3.34 -23.42 24.32
CA GLN A 11 -3.88 -24.77 24.08
C GLN A 11 -4.23 -25.47 25.40
N SER A 12 -3.31 -25.46 26.37
CA SER A 12 -3.52 -26.07 27.69
C SER A 12 -4.67 -25.39 28.43
N LYS A 13 -4.73 -24.05 28.41
CA LYS A 13 -5.82 -23.28 29.03
C LYS A 13 -7.18 -23.58 28.42
N LEU A 14 -7.27 -23.69 27.10
CA LEU A 14 -8.51 -24.05 26.42
C LEU A 14 -8.95 -25.48 26.77
N ALA A 15 -8.02 -26.44 26.71
CA ALA A 15 -8.31 -27.83 27.06
C ALA A 15 -8.80 -27.97 28.52
N GLU A 16 -8.17 -27.24 29.44
CA GLU A 16 -8.56 -27.20 30.86
C GLU A 16 -9.96 -26.58 31.04
N ALA A 17 -10.23 -25.47 30.37
CA ALA A 17 -11.52 -24.77 30.46
C ALA A 17 -12.71 -25.60 29.92
N LEU A 18 -12.46 -26.48 28.94
CA LEU A 18 -13.46 -27.34 28.32
C LEU A 18 -13.62 -28.69 29.02
N LYS A 19 -12.73 -29.04 29.95
CA LYS A 19 -12.76 -30.33 30.64
C LYS A 19 -14.09 -30.52 31.37
N ASN A 20 -14.79 -31.62 31.06
CA ASN A 20 -16.08 -31.98 31.65
C ASN A 20 -17.19 -30.92 31.45
N LYS A 21 -17.12 -30.11 30.39
CA LYS A 21 -18.14 -29.12 30.04
C LYS A 21 -18.98 -29.60 28.85
N ASN A 22 -20.25 -29.22 28.85
CA ASN A 22 -21.17 -29.36 27.73
C ASN A 22 -21.69 -27.97 27.31
N PRO A 23 -21.99 -27.75 26.01
CA PRO A 23 -21.78 -28.68 24.90
C PRO A 23 -20.29 -28.87 24.54
N ASN A 24 -19.96 -30.01 23.93
CA ASN A 24 -18.62 -30.26 23.40
C ASN A 24 -18.36 -29.35 22.19
N ILE A 25 -17.17 -28.74 22.13
CA ILE A 25 -16.75 -27.96 20.98
C ILE A 25 -16.23 -28.90 19.89
N GLU A 26 -16.94 -28.96 18.76
CA GLU A 26 -16.60 -29.86 17.66
C GLU A 26 -15.60 -29.25 16.67
N GLN A 27 -15.58 -27.92 16.53
CA GLN A 27 -14.71 -27.23 15.57
C GLN A 27 -14.47 -25.77 15.96
N ILE A 28 -13.28 -25.27 15.64
CA ILE A 28 -12.89 -23.86 15.70
C ILE A 28 -12.81 -23.33 14.25
N ASN A 29 -13.67 -22.35 13.94
CA ASN A 29 -13.67 -21.65 12.66
C ASN A 29 -13.06 -20.26 12.87
N LEU A 30 -11.91 -20.00 12.24
CA LEU A 30 -11.19 -18.74 12.39
C LEU A 30 -11.20 -17.93 11.09
N SER A 31 -11.52 -16.64 11.23
CA SER A 31 -11.36 -15.64 10.17
C SER A 31 -10.51 -14.50 10.72
N VAL A 32 -9.47 -14.11 9.98
CA VAL A 32 -8.49 -13.12 10.43
C VAL A 32 -8.48 -11.95 9.47
N PHE A 33 -8.51 -10.74 10.01
CA PHE A 33 -8.45 -9.51 9.22
C PHE A 33 -7.27 -8.67 9.67
N GLY A 34 -6.68 -7.93 8.73
CA GLY A 34 -5.59 -7.01 9.04
C GLY A 34 -5.49 -5.89 8.01
N PHE A 35 -4.95 -4.76 8.45
CA PHE A 35 -4.55 -3.66 7.58
C PHE A 35 -3.12 -3.25 7.93
N SER A 36 -2.30 -2.92 6.93
CA SER A 36 -0.95 -2.40 7.12
C SER A 36 -0.06 -3.42 7.84
N ARG A 37 0.58 -3.01 8.94
CA ARG A 37 1.28 -3.92 9.85
C ARG A 37 0.35 -4.99 10.42
N GLY A 38 -0.91 -4.66 10.70
CA GLY A 38 -1.90 -5.64 11.15
C GLY A 38 -2.12 -6.77 10.14
N SER A 39 -1.94 -6.52 8.84
CA SER A 39 -1.96 -7.57 7.81
C SER A 39 -0.74 -8.49 7.92
N ALA A 40 0.44 -7.92 8.21
CA ALA A 40 1.65 -8.71 8.39
C ALA A 40 1.55 -9.55 9.67
N GLU A 41 1.03 -8.97 10.75
CA GLU A 41 0.73 -9.66 12.01
C GLU A 41 -0.30 -10.77 11.80
N ALA A 42 -1.35 -10.53 11.01
CA ALA A 42 -2.35 -11.55 10.67
C ALA A 42 -1.74 -12.74 9.91
N ARG A 43 -0.88 -12.48 8.91
CA ARG A 43 -0.14 -13.51 8.17
C ARG A 43 0.77 -14.32 9.11
N ALA A 44 1.54 -13.63 9.94
CA ALA A 44 2.43 -14.27 10.91
C ALA A 44 1.67 -15.09 11.95
N PHE A 45 0.58 -14.55 12.48
CA PHE A 45 -0.30 -15.24 13.41
C PHE A 45 -0.84 -16.54 12.82
N CYS A 46 -1.35 -16.53 11.58
CA CYS A 46 -1.86 -17.73 10.93
C CYS A 46 -0.76 -18.79 10.76
N ASN A 47 0.43 -18.38 10.31
CA ASN A 47 1.58 -19.28 10.16
C ASN A 47 1.99 -19.90 11.50
N TRP A 48 2.11 -19.10 12.56
CA TRP A 48 2.49 -19.58 13.90
C TRP A 48 1.42 -20.44 14.54
N LEU A 49 0.15 -20.14 14.32
CA LEU A 49 -0.97 -20.95 14.80
C LEU A 49 -0.90 -22.36 14.19
N PHE A 50 -0.69 -22.46 12.87
CA PHE A 50 -0.53 -23.76 12.21
C PHE A 50 0.75 -24.50 12.59
N GLU A 51 1.80 -23.78 13.02
CA GLU A 51 3.05 -24.36 13.51
C GLU A 51 2.85 -25.21 14.78
N VAL A 52 1.92 -24.81 15.66
CA VAL A 52 1.64 -25.50 16.93
C VAL A 52 0.45 -26.46 16.88
N CYS A 53 -0.29 -26.48 15.78
CA CYS A 53 -1.42 -27.38 15.61
C CYS A 53 -0.94 -28.81 15.32
N GLU A 54 -1.59 -29.80 15.93
CA GLU A 54 -1.36 -31.21 15.59
C GLU A 54 -1.91 -31.49 14.19
N LYS A 55 -1.15 -32.24 13.38
CA LYS A 55 -1.61 -32.71 12.07
C LYS A 55 -2.24 -34.09 12.22
N LYS A 56 -3.56 -34.20 12.01
CA LYS A 56 -4.30 -35.48 12.09
C LYS A 56 -5.31 -35.59 10.97
N GLY A 57 -5.31 -36.72 10.26
CA GLY A 57 -6.28 -37.01 9.19
C GLY A 57 -6.33 -35.97 8.06
N GLY A 58 -5.20 -35.34 7.72
CA GLY A 58 -5.14 -34.24 6.73
C GLY A 58 -5.52 -32.85 7.28
N GLY A 59 -6.15 -32.78 8.45
CA GLY A 59 -6.54 -31.54 9.12
C GLY A 59 -5.51 -30.98 10.09
N ARG A 60 -5.98 -30.04 10.93
CA ARG A 60 -5.23 -29.42 12.02
C ARG A 60 -6.08 -29.46 13.29
N LEU A 61 -5.46 -29.75 14.43
CA LEU A 61 -6.09 -29.69 15.74
C LEU A 61 -5.41 -28.64 16.62
N PHE A 62 -6.21 -27.83 17.29
CA PHE A 62 -5.77 -26.92 18.35
C PHE A 62 -6.42 -27.37 19.66
N ALA A 63 -5.62 -27.74 20.66
CA ALA A 63 -6.11 -28.31 21.92
C ALA A 63 -7.01 -29.56 21.72
N GLY A 64 -6.70 -30.39 20.73
CA GLY A 64 -7.50 -31.59 20.39
C GLY A 64 -8.76 -31.31 19.56
N ILE A 65 -9.05 -30.05 19.24
CA ILE A 65 -10.25 -29.63 18.51
C ILE A 65 -9.88 -29.30 17.05
N PRO A 66 -10.62 -29.80 16.05
CA PRO A 66 -10.48 -29.40 14.65
C PRO A 66 -10.48 -27.88 14.50
N ILE A 67 -9.45 -27.34 13.83
CA ILE A 67 -9.34 -25.91 13.54
C ILE A 67 -9.16 -25.68 12.04
N ARG A 68 -9.90 -24.71 11.51
CA ARG A 68 -9.74 -24.19 10.14
C ARG A 68 -9.61 -22.67 10.15
N ILE A 69 -8.79 -22.16 9.25
CA ILE A 69 -8.77 -20.72 8.93
C ILE A 69 -9.50 -20.57 7.60
N GLN A 70 -10.77 -20.20 7.67
CA GLN A 70 -11.64 -20.12 6.49
C GLN A 70 -11.36 -18.88 5.64
N PHE A 71 -10.92 -17.78 6.28
CA PHE A 71 -10.73 -16.52 5.58
C PHE A 71 -9.60 -15.69 6.20
N LEU A 72 -8.69 -15.19 5.35
CA LEU A 72 -7.70 -14.18 5.67
C LEU A 72 -7.95 -12.95 4.79
N GLY A 73 -8.54 -11.90 5.36
CA GLY A 73 -8.82 -10.64 4.66
C GLY A 73 -7.81 -9.57 5.02
N ILE A 74 -6.91 -9.21 4.11
CA ILE A 74 -5.80 -8.29 4.38
C ILE A 74 -5.78 -7.09 3.45
N PHE A 75 -5.43 -5.94 4.00
CA PHE A 75 -5.28 -4.68 3.28
C PHE A 75 -3.82 -4.22 3.35
N ASP A 76 -3.26 -3.95 2.17
CA ASP A 76 -1.98 -3.33 1.89
C ASP A 76 -0.89 -3.69 2.89
N THR A 77 -0.48 -4.96 2.91
CA THR A 77 0.47 -5.49 3.91
C THR A 77 1.80 -4.73 3.90
N VAL A 78 2.22 -4.29 5.08
CA VAL A 78 3.52 -3.65 5.32
C VAL A 78 4.20 -4.36 6.50
N ALA A 79 5.19 -5.21 6.24
CA ALA A 79 5.87 -5.98 7.29
C ALA A 79 6.96 -5.22 8.05
N SER A 80 7.50 -4.16 7.46
CA SER A 80 8.56 -3.33 8.05
C SER A 80 7.98 -2.07 8.69
N VAL A 81 8.53 -1.64 9.83
CA VAL A 81 8.43 -0.23 10.24
C VAL A 81 9.81 0.27 10.59
N GLY A 82 10.09 1.47 10.13
CA GLY A 82 11.07 2.35 10.75
C GLY A 82 12.50 2.07 10.31
N VAL A 83 13.16 3.14 9.85
CA VAL A 83 14.60 3.34 9.73
C VAL A 83 15.36 2.48 8.71
N ALA A 84 15.06 1.19 8.63
CA ALA A 84 15.69 0.22 7.72
C ALA A 84 15.70 0.73 6.26
N ASN A 85 14.52 1.03 5.71
CA ASN A 85 14.36 1.47 4.32
C ASN A 85 14.62 2.97 4.08
N PHE A 86 14.96 3.76 5.10
CA PHE A 86 15.30 5.19 4.91
C PHE A 86 16.68 5.36 4.26
N PHE A 87 17.61 4.46 4.56
CA PHE A 87 18.92 4.43 3.95
C PHE A 87 18.80 3.71 2.60
N GLY A 88 18.60 4.47 1.51
CA GLY A 88 18.60 3.98 0.12
C GLY A 88 19.93 3.36 -0.35
N ASN A 89 20.74 2.85 0.58
CA ASN A 89 22.04 2.20 0.37
C ASN A 89 21.95 0.67 0.46
N GLY A 90 20.77 0.06 0.64
CA GLY A 90 20.60 -1.40 0.66
C GLY A 90 21.24 -2.12 1.87
N ILE A 91 21.68 -1.38 2.90
CA ILE A 91 22.42 -1.95 4.04
C ILE A 91 21.48 -2.49 5.14
N ILE A 92 20.24 -2.01 5.20
CA ILE A 92 19.21 -2.53 6.13
C ILE A 92 17.87 -2.58 5.38
N GLU A 93 17.75 -3.41 4.36
CA GLU A 93 16.44 -3.84 3.87
C GLU A 93 16.00 -5.01 4.74
N GLY A 94 14.89 -4.90 5.46
CA GLY A 94 14.54 -5.94 6.41
C GLY A 94 13.10 -5.93 6.86
N HIS A 95 12.45 -7.09 6.71
CA HIS A 95 11.34 -7.46 7.57
C HIS A 95 11.79 -7.39 9.03
N GLN A 96 10.92 -6.95 9.93
CA GLN A 96 11.13 -7.16 11.35
C GLN A 96 11.34 -8.67 11.60
N SER A 97 12.12 -9.06 12.60
CA SER A 97 12.53 -10.47 12.81
C SER A 97 11.37 -11.46 12.94
N TRP A 98 10.18 -10.98 13.31
CA TRP A 98 8.95 -11.77 13.35
C TRP A 98 8.28 -11.95 11.98
N ALA A 99 8.46 -11.02 11.05
CA ALA A 99 7.89 -11.08 9.71
C ALA A 99 8.77 -11.87 8.73
N ALA A 100 10.08 -11.95 8.98
CA ALA A 100 10.97 -12.83 8.25
C ALA A 100 10.43 -14.29 8.26
N ASN A 101 10.30 -14.90 7.08
CA ASN A 101 9.72 -16.24 6.88
C ASN A 101 8.23 -16.42 7.24
N ASN A 102 7.49 -15.33 7.50
CA ASN A 102 6.10 -15.42 7.93
C ASN A 102 5.12 -14.63 7.04
N MET A 103 5.60 -14.06 5.94
CA MET A 103 4.75 -13.34 5.01
C MET A 103 4.04 -14.28 4.03
N GLN A 104 4.55 -15.45 3.69
CA GLN A 104 3.77 -16.35 2.82
C GLN A 104 2.42 -16.73 3.44
N VAL A 105 1.36 -16.70 2.63
CA VAL A 105 0.03 -17.18 3.03
C VAL A 105 0.11 -18.69 3.20
N HIS A 106 -0.22 -19.18 4.39
CA HIS A 106 -0.15 -20.61 4.69
C HIS A 106 -1.10 -21.41 3.76
N PRO A 107 -0.67 -22.53 3.17
CA PRO A 107 -1.49 -23.30 2.22
C PRO A 107 -2.73 -23.97 2.83
N ALA A 108 -2.79 -24.08 4.16
CA ALA A 108 -3.98 -24.58 4.88
C ALA A 108 -5.04 -23.50 5.18
N ILE A 109 -4.79 -22.24 4.81
CA ILE A 109 -5.83 -21.20 4.80
C ILE A 109 -6.70 -21.46 3.57
N GLU A 110 -8.01 -21.46 3.74
CA GLU A 110 -8.90 -21.82 2.64
C GLU A 110 -9.05 -20.72 1.60
N GLN A 111 -9.17 -19.46 2.05
CA GLN A 111 -9.19 -18.30 1.17
C GLN A 111 -8.47 -17.11 1.80
N CYS A 112 -7.61 -16.48 1.02
CA CYS A 112 -6.96 -15.22 1.34
C CYS A 112 -7.32 -14.19 0.27
N VAL A 113 -7.77 -13.01 0.71
CA VAL A 113 -8.02 -11.86 -0.15
C VAL A 113 -7.13 -10.72 0.31
N HIS A 114 -6.30 -10.20 -0.61
CA HIS A 114 -5.36 -9.13 -0.32
C HIS A 114 -5.59 -7.94 -1.26
N TYR A 115 -5.95 -6.79 -0.72
CA TYR A 115 -6.09 -5.54 -1.47
C TYR A 115 -4.84 -4.68 -1.33
N VAL A 116 -4.27 -4.19 -2.43
CA VAL A 116 -2.98 -3.46 -2.46
C VAL A 116 -3.18 -2.05 -3.02
N ALA A 117 -2.51 -1.06 -2.43
CA ALA A 117 -2.58 0.34 -2.83
C ALA A 117 -1.70 0.65 -4.05
N ALA A 118 -2.32 1.23 -5.09
CA ALA A 118 -1.67 1.57 -6.35
C ALA A 118 -0.85 2.87 -6.32
N HIS A 119 -1.19 3.81 -5.43
CA HIS A 119 -0.61 5.16 -5.36
C HIS A 119 0.19 5.40 -4.07
N GLU A 120 0.76 4.35 -3.49
CA GLU A 120 1.69 4.44 -2.36
C GLU A 120 3.14 4.41 -2.86
N VAL A 121 4.01 5.27 -2.33
CA VAL A 121 5.45 5.32 -2.70
C VAL A 121 6.41 5.54 -1.53
N ARG A 122 5.92 5.71 -0.30
CA ARG A 122 6.76 5.97 0.87
C ARG A 122 7.78 4.86 1.08
N ALA A 123 8.99 5.26 1.47
CA ALA A 123 10.07 4.32 1.74
C ALA A 123 9.78 3.43 2.95
N CYS A 124 9.10 3.97 3.96
CA CYS A 124 8.69 3.22 5.14
C CYS A 124 7.45 2.33 4.96
N PHE A 125 6.81 2.34 3.79
CA PHE A 125 5.63 1.52 3.48
C PHE A 125 5.88 0.60 2.26
N PRO A 126 6.92 -0.25 2.26
CA PRO A 126 7.03 -1.29 1.23
C PRO A 126 5.82 -2.23 1.29
N SER A 127 5.39 -2.76 0.14
CA SER A 127 4.30 -3.72 0.09
C SER A 127 4.83 -5.14 0.16
N ASP A 128 4.21 -5.99 0.97
CA ASP A 128 4.44 -7.44 0.95
C ASP A 128 3.36 -8.11 0.11
N SER A 129 3.65 -8.44 -1.14
CA SER A 129 2.71 -9.18 -1.98
C SER A 129 2.47 -10.59 -1.43
N ALA A 130 1.28 -11.14 -1.67
CA ALA A 130 0.94 -12.53 -1.37
C ALA A 130 1.48 -13.52 -2.45
N ARG A 131 2.11 -13.01 -3.52
CA ARG A 131 2.74 -13.82 -4.57
C ARG A 131 4.00 -14.55 -4.07
N ILE A 132 4.20 -15.77 -4.54
CA ILE A 132 5.39 -16.59 -4.27
C ILE A 132 6.14 -16.82 -5.58
N GLY A 133 7.34 -16.27 -5.69
CA GLY A 133 8.09 -16.28 -6.94
C GLY A 133 7.30 -15.62 -8.07
N LYS A 134 6.91 -16.41 -9.08
CA LYS A 134 6.17 -15.92 -10.26
C LYS A 134 4.66 -16.23 -10.22
N SER A 135 4.16 -16.90 -9.19
CA SER A 135 2.78 -17.42 -9.14
C SER A 135 2.06 -17.06 -7.85
N TYR A 136 0.74 -16.92 -7.95
CA TYR A 136 -0.14 -16.82 -6.79
C TYR A 136 -0.50 -18.21 -6.27
N PRO A 137 -0.49 -18.44 -4.95
CA PRO A 137 -1.09 -19.63 -4.36
C PRO A 137 -2.56 -19.75 -4.75
N ALA A 138 -3.07 -20.98 -4.93
CA ALA A 138 -4.44 -21.22 -5.38
C ALA A 138 -5.52 -20.68 -4.43
N ASN A 139 -5.18 -20.54 -3.15
CA ASN A 139 -6.03 -19.98 -2.11
C ASN A 139 -5.92 -18.44 -1.99
N VAL A 140 -5.21 -17.75 -2.88
CA VAL A 140 -4.94 -16.31 -2.79
C VAL A 140 -5.58 -15.55 -3.96
N LYS A 141 -6.29 -14.46 -3.63
CA LYS A 141 -6.74 -13.42 -4.55
C LYS A 141 -6.11 -12.09 -4.15
N GLU A 142 -5.18 -11.58 -4.95
CA GLU A 142 -4.59 -10.25 -4.75
C GLU A 142 -5.14 -9.25 -5.77
N VAL A 143 -5.59 -8.08 -5.31
CA VAL A 143 -6.23 -7.06 -6.14
C VAL A 143 -5.62 -5.69 -5.86
N VAL A 144 -5.19 -5.00 -6.91
CA VAL A 144 -4.68 -3.62 -6.82
C VAL A 144 -5.84 -2.63 -6.90
N TYR A 145 -5.95 -1.74 -5.92
CA TYR A 145 -6.94 -0.68 -5.86
C TYR A 145 -6.30 0.70 -6.08
N PRO A 146 -6.95 1.60 -6.85
CA PRO A 146 -6.61 3.02 -6.88
C PRO A 146 -6.63 3.62 -5.47
N GLY A 147 -5.55 4.31 -5.11
CA GLY A 147 -5.43 5.04 -3.85
C GLY A 147 -4.07 4.83 -3.18
N ALA A 148 -3.73 5.69 -2.23
CA ALA A 148 -2.63 5.49 -1.29
C ALA A 148 -3.00 4.44 -0.21
N HIS A 149 -2.08 4.15 0.69
CA HIS A 149 -2.24 3.11 1.73
C HIS A 149 -3.59 3.15 2.47
N SER A 150 -3.97 4.31 3.02
CA SER A 150 -5.21 4.50 3.78
C SER A 150 -6.42 4.85 2.90
N ASP A 151 -6.24 5.10 1.60
CA ASP A 151 -7.35 5.11 0.65
C ASP A 151 -7.86 3.69 0.38
N VAL A 152 -7.03 2.66 0.64
CA VAL A 152 -7.42 1.25 0.49
C VAL A 152 -7.81 0.63 1.82
N GLY A 153 -7.03 0.84 2.88
CA GLY A 153 -7.30 0.24 4.20
C GLY A 153 -8.16 1.09 5.15
N GLY A 154 -8.43 2.34 4.79
CA GLY A 154 -9.10 3.32 5.67
C GLY A 154 -8.13 4.06 6.60
N GLY A 155 -8.60 5.18 7.16
CA GLY A 155 -7.89 5.94 8.20
C GLY A 155 -7.62 7.41 7.87
N TYR A 156 -7.84 7.86 6.63
CA TYR A 156 -7.84 9.30 6.36
C TYR A 156 -9.09 9.97 6.96
N ALA A 157 -8.90 11.13 7.56
CA ALA A 157 -10.00 11.97 8.00
C ALA A 157 -10.63 12.72 6.80
N PRO A 158 -11.93 13.06 6.86
CA PRO A 158 -12.55 13.98 5.92
C PRO A 158 -11.72 15.23 5.69
N ASN A 159 -11.51 15.56 4.42
CA ASN A 159 -10.74 16.72 3.97
C ASN A 159 -9.23 16.69 4.30
N ALA A 160 -8.67 15.55 4.72
CA ALA A 160 -7.22 15.41 4.86
C ALA A 160 -6.55 15.70 3.50
N LEU A 161 -5.55 16.59 3.48
CA LEU A 161 -4.92 17.07 2.24
C LEU A 161 -5.90 17.70 1.22
N GLY A 162 -7.13 18.04 1.63
CA GLY A 162 -8.17 18.54 0.74
C GLY A 162 -8.89 17.47 -0.09
N ILE A 163 -8.71 16.18 0.23
CA ILE A 163 -9.32 15.03 -0.46
C ILE A 163 -10.57 14.57 0.31
N SER A 164 -11.61 14.12 -0.40
CA SER A 164 -12.86 13.57 0.16
C SER A 164 -13.39 14.33 1.39
N PRO A 165 -13.89 15.57 1.26
CA PRO A 165 -14.42 16.32 2.40
C PRO A 165 -15.70 15.73 3.00
N ASP A 166 -16.44 14.96 2.20
CA ASP A 166 -17.64 14.24 2.62
C ASP A 166 -17.26 12.79 2.98
N PRO A 167 -17.55 12.32 4.22
CA PRO A 167 -17.25 10.95 4.65
C PRO A 167 -17.82 9.88 3.72
N ALA A 168 -18.98 10.09 3.10
CA ALA A 168 -19.60 9.13 2.18
C ALA A 168 -18.81 8.97 0.87
N GLU A 169 -17.82 9.85 0.62
CA GLU A 169 -16.97 9.83 -0.57
C GLU A 169 -15.55 9.37 -0.29
N MET A 170 -15.32 8.75 0.87
CA MET A 170 -14.05 8.11 1.17
C MET A 170 -13.81 6.94 0.23
N MET A 171 -12.70 6.98 -0.49
CA MET A 171 -12.30 5.92 -1.43
C MET A 171 -12.25 4.54 -0.75
N ALA A 172 -11.85 4.50 0.53
CA ALA A 172 -11.73 3.29 1.35
C ALA A 172 -13.05 2.52 1.56
N ILE A 173 -14.21 3.14 1.34
CA ILE A 173 -15.50 2.45 1.45
C ILE A 173 -15.61 1.37 0.36
N ILE A 174 -15.10 1.63 -0.85
CA ILE A 174 -15.16 0.70 -1.98
C ILE A 174 -14.41 -0.63 -1.69
N PRO A 175 -13.12 -0.64 -1.33
CA PRO A 175 -12.44 -1.86 -0.93
C PRO A 175 -13.01 -2.44 0.36
N GLY A 176 -13.48 -1.62 1.30
CA GLY A 176 -14.14 -2.07 2.53
C GLY A 176 -15.37 -2.94 2.26
N VAL A 177 -16.33 -2.44 1.47
CA VAL A 177 -17.55 -3.20 1.13
C VAL A 177 -17.24 -4.42 0.26
N ASN A 178 -16.21 -4.35 -0.59
CA ASN A 178 -15.78 -5.50 -1.38
C ASN A 178 -15.18 -6.59 -0.48
N MET A 179 -14.39 -6.25 0.54
CA MET A 179 -13.89 -7.24 1.51
C MET A 179 -15.02 -7.85 2.34
N TYR A 180 -15.98 -7.03 2.80
CA TYR A 180 -17.18 -7.52 3.48
C TYR A 180 -17.93 -8.57 2.65
N LYS A 181 -18.10 -8.31 1.34
CA LYS A 181 -18.73 -9.26 0.41
C LYS A 181 -17.90 -10.53 0.20
N GLU A 182 -16.58 -10.43 0.08
CA GLU A 182 -15.69 -11.60 -0.04
C GLU A 182 -15.74 -12.47 1.23
N ALA A 183 -15.73 -11.85 2.41
CA ALA A 183 -15.84 -12.54 3.69
C ALA A 183 -17.18 -13.27 3.84
N LEU A 184 -18.31 -12.62 3.52
CA LEU A 184 -19.62 -13.27 3.52
C LEU A 184 -19.67 -14.48 2.57
N LYS A 185 -19.11 -14.36 1.36
CA LYS A 185 -19.04 -15.46 0.40
C LYS A 185 -18.20 -16.63 0.91
N ALA A 186 -17.15 -16.35 1.68
CA ALA A 186 -16.32 -17.34 2.35
C ALA A 186 -16.97 -17.93 3.63
N GLY A 187 -18.22 -17.55 3.93
CA GLY A 187 -18.97 -18.05 5.08
C GLY A 187 -18.54 -17.46 6.43
N VAL A 188 -17.86 -16.32 6.43
CA VAL A 188 -17.53 -15.62 7.68
C VAL A 188 -18.84 -15.18 8.35
N PRO A 189 -19.04 -15.40 9.66
CA PRO A 189 -20.30 -15.12 10.36
C PRO A 189 -20.48 -13.61 10.62
N LEU A 190 -20.48 -12.82 9.56
CA LEU A 190 -20.84 -11.40 9.57
C LEU A 190 -22.37 -11.27 9.40
N LEU A 191 -22.94 -10.20 9.95
CA LEU A 191 -24.32 -9.84 9.69
C LEU A 191 -24.52 -9.62 8.18
N VAL A 192 -25.55 -10.25 7.61
CA VAL A 192 -25.93 -9.98 6.21
C VAL A 192 -26.54 -8.58 6.10
N TRP A 193 -26.56 -8.01 4.90
CA TRP A 193 -26.94 -6.60 4.69
C TRP A 193 -28.25 -6.20 5.39
N GLY A 194 -29.31 -7.01 5.24
CA GLY A 194 -30.62 -6.72 5.85
C GLY A 194 -30.66 -6.81 7.38
N GLN A 195 -29.59 -7.28 8.02
CA GLN A 195 -29.43 -7.34 9.48
C GLN A 195 -28.52 -6.24 10.03
N LEU A 196 -27.80 -5.52 9.17
CA LEU A 196 -27.03 -4.35 9.56
C LEU A 196 -27.98 -3.21 9.92
N ASP A 197 -27.64 -2.44 10.96
CA ASP A 197 -28.37 -1.21 11.26
C ASP A 197 -28.11 -0.13 10.17
N PRO A 198 -28.95 0.92 10.08
CA PRO A 198 -28.80 1.94 9.04
C PRO A 198 -27.44 2.67 9.05
N SER A 199 -26.80 2.81 10.22
CA SER A 199 -25.48 3.45 10.32
C SER A 199 -24.42 2.56 9.68
N GLN A 200 -24.44 1.27 10.03
CA GLN A 200 -23.52 0.27 9.46
C GLN A 200 -23.71 0.12 7.94
N GLN A 201 -24.95 0.16 7.45
CA GLN A 201 -25.21 0.19 6.01
C GLN A 201 -24.62 1.44 5.36
N GLY A 202 -24.72 2.60 6.03
CA GLY A 202 -24.08 3.85 5.63
C GLY A 202 -22.56 3.72 5.50
N ASP A 203 -21.90 3.11 6.48
CA ASP A 203 -20.44 2.89 6.49
C ASP A 203 -19.95 2.03 5.30
N PHE A 204 -20.82 1.17 4.76
CA PHE A 204 -20.54 0.33 3.59
C PHE A 204 -21.12 0.86 2.27
N THR A 205 -21.77 2.04 2.26
CA THR A 205 -22.41 2.60 1.07
C THR A 205 -21.61 3.80 0.55
N PRO A 206 -20.78 3.62 -0.49
CA PRO A 206 -20.09 4.75 -1.10
C PRO A 206 -21.08 5.63 -1.87
N SER A 207 -20.84 6.94 -1.92
CA SER A 207 -21.66 7.84 -2.72
C SER A 207 -21.62 7.50 -4.21
N GLY A 208 -22.68 7.84 -4.95
CA GLY A 208 -22.71 7.64 -6.40
C GLY A 208 -21.59 8.40 -7.14
N ARG A 209 -21.12 9.53 -6.59
CA ARG A 209 -20.05 10.33 -7.20
C ARG A 209 -18.69 9.61 -7.12
N VAL A 210 -18.33 9.08 -5.94
CA VAL A 210 -17.06 8.35 -5.79
C VAL A 210 -17.08 7.05 -6.59
N VAL A 211 -18.22 6.35 -6.67
CA VAL A 211 -18.36 5.16 -7.53
C VAL A 211 -18.19 5.51 -9.02
N ALA A 212 -18.80 6.60 -9.48
CA ALA A 212 -18.65 7.06 -10.86
C ALA A 212 -17.20 7.45 -11.19
N ALA A 213 -16.53 8.19 -10.31
CA ALA A 213 -15.14 8.59 -10.50
C ALA A 213 -14.19 7.38 -10.47
N PHE A 214 -14.40 6.43 -9.56
CA PHE A 214 -13.64 5.18 -9.48
C PHE A 214 -13.76 4.38 -10.78
N ASN A 215 -14.98 4.15 -11.26
CA ASN A 215 -15.23 3.40 -12.49
C ASN A 215 -14.71 4.13 -13.74
N GLY A 216 -14.88 5.45 -13.80
CA GLY A 216 -14.34 6.29 -14.87
C GLY A 216 -12.81 6.22 -14.93
N TYR A 217 -12.16 6.28 -13.78
CA TYR A 217 -10.71 6.08 -13.67
C TYR A 217 -10.29 4.70 -14.16
N LEU A 218 -10.91 3.62 -13.67
CA LEU A 218 -10.52 2.27 -14.06
C LEU A 218 -10.64 2.04 -15.57
N LYS A 219 -11.70 2.59 -16.18
CA LYS A 219 -11.90 2.56 -17.63
C LYS A 219 -10.77 3.28 -18.37
N ASP A 220 -10.46 4.51 -17.99
CA ASP A 220 -9.53 5.36 -18.73
C ASP A 220 -8.06 5.05 -18.44
N ALA A 221 -7.74 4.65 -17.21
CA ALA A 221 -6.41 4.17 -16.85
C ALA A 221 -6.04 2.89 -17.62
N ALA A 222 -7.05 2.09 -18.00
CA ALA A 222 -6.94 0.91 -18.84
C ALA A 222 -5.83 -0.07 -18.39
N VAL A 223 -5.60 -0.17 -17.07
CA VAL A 223 -4.60 -1.06 -16.49
C VAL A 223 -5.19 -2.46 -16.42
N GLY A 224 -4.83 -3.30 -17.40
CA GLY A 224 -5.17 -4.72 -17.39
C GLY A 224 -4.48 -5.51 -16.28
N SER A 225 -4.90 -6.77 -16.10
CA SER A 225 -4.26 -7.71 -15.19
C SER A 225 -2.77 -7.86 -15.49
N GLY A 226 -1.97 -7.93 -14.44
CA GLY A 226 -0.52 -8.09 -14.53
C GLY A 226 0.06 -8.39 -13.16
N THR A 227 1.38 -8.33 -13.05
CA THR A 227 2.04 -8.39 -11.74
C THR A 227 1.70 -7.14 -10.91
N VAL A 228 1.74 -7.22 -9.58
CA VAL A 228 1.47 -6.06 -8.71
C VAL A 228 2.40 -4.90 -9.04
N GLU A 229 3.66 -5.18 -9.34
CA GLU A 229 4.65 -4.15 -9.68
C GLU A 229 4.33 -3.47 -11.00
N GLU A 230 3.86 -4.22 -12.00
CA GLU A 230 3.44 -3.64 -13.28
C GLU A 230 2.18 -2.80 -13.12
N MET A 231 1.19 -3.29 -12.38
CA MET A 231 -0.04 -2.54 -12.12
C MET A 231 0.25 -1.27 -11.31
N HIS A 232 1.06 -1.37 -10.25
CA HIS A 232 1.55 -0.24 -9.47
C HIS A 232 2.26 0.78 -10.35
N ARG A 233 3.23 0.35 -11.16
CA ARG A 233 3.97 1.25 -12.06
C ARG A 233 3.05 1.99 -13.04
N LYS A 234 2.06 1.29 -13.61
CA LYS A 234 1.10 1.89 -14.56
C LYS A 234 0.20 2.93 -13.88
N HIS A 235 -0.38 2.59 -12.74
CA HIS A 235 -1.24 3.51 -11.98
C HIS A 235 -0.46 4.71 -11.42
N MET A 236 0.67 4.47 -10.76
CA MET A 236 1.51 5.53 -10.19
C MET A 236 2.14 6.41 -11.28
N GLY A 237 2.43 5.86 -12.46
CA GLY A 237 2.87 6.65 -13.63
C GLY A 237 1.84 7.70 -14.06
N LEU A 238 0.53 7.41 -13.97
CA LEU A 238 -0.51 8.40 -14.21
C LEU A 238 -0.49 9.49 -13.14
N PHE A 239 -0.27 9.15 -11.87
CA PHE A 239 -0.14 10.14 -10.80
C PHE A 239 1.08 11.03 -10.99
N PHE A 240 2.24 10.47 -11.36
CA PHE A 240 3.43 11.26 -11.69
C PHE A 240 3.21 12.17 -12.89
N THR A 241 2.51 11.67 -13.91
CA THR A 241 2.13 12.47 -15.07
C THR A 241 1.24 13.64 -14.65
N TYR A 242 0.25 13.41 -13.79
CA TYR A 242 -0.62 14.45 -13.26
C TYR A 242 0.16 15.50 -12.47
N ARG A 243 1.05 15.08 -11.56
CA ARG A 243 1.92 15.99 -10.80
C ARG A 243 2.83 16.80 -11.72
N TYR A 244 3.43 16.16 -12.71
CA TYR A 244 4.25 16.84 -13.71
C TYR A 244 3.43 17.85 -14.53
N LYS A 245 2.24 17.49 -15.05
CA LYS A 245 1.37 18.40 -15.81
C LYS A 245 1.05 19.67 -15.04
N TYR A 246 0.77 19.56 -13.74
CA TYR A 246 0.38 20.68 -12.89
C TYR A 246 1.50 21.25 -12.02
N ARG A 247 2.77 20.89 -12.28
CA ARG A 247 3.91 21.29 -11.43
C ARG A 247 4.04 22.81 -11.19
N SER A 248 3.72 23.62 -12.19
CA SER A 248 3.73 25.09 -12.12
C SER A 248 2.43 25.69 -11.57
N SER A 249 1.37 24.90 -11.45
CA SER A 249 0.03 25.35 -11.08
C SER A 249 -0.65 24.45 -10.05
N LEU A 250 0.09 23.65 -9.27
CA LEU A 250 -0.49 22.68 -8.33
C LEU A 250 -1.40 23.37 -7.30
N LYS A 251 -1.02 24.60 -6.92
CA LYS A 251 -1.76 25.46 -5.99
C LYS A 251 -3.15 25.85 -6.48
N SER A 252 -3.42 25.78 -7.79
CA SER A 252 -4.73 26.07 -8.36
C SER A 252 -5.68 24.86 -8.36
N ARG A 253 -5.16 23.64 -8.13
CA ARG A 253 -5.96 22.41 -8.07
C ARG A 253 -6.93 22.44 -6.89
N VAL A 254 -8.05 21.74 -7.05
CA VAL A 254 -9.16 21.80 -6.09
C VAL A 254 -8.77 21.29 -4.70
N PHE A 255 -8.10 20.13 -4.60
CA PHE A 255 -7.60 19.61 -3.33
C PHE A 255 -6.67 20.60 -2.63
N TYR A 256 -5.73 21.21 -3.37
CA TYR A 256 -4.78 22.14 -2.78
C TYR A 256 -5.49 23.37 -2.22
N ARG A 257 -6.48 23.94 -2.93
CA ARG A 257 -7.25 25.09 -2.43
C ARG A 257 -8.04 24.74 -1.18
N ARG A 258 -8.65 23.54 -1.15
CA ARG A 258 -9.48 23.00 -0.06
C ARG A 258 -8.67 22.62 1.19
N ALA A 259 -7.43 22.20 1.00
CA ALA A 259 -6.55 21.75 2.06
C ALA A 259 -6.33 22.82 3.15
N SER A 260 -6.15 22.35 4.39
CA SER A 260 -5.78 23.20 5.52
C SER A 260 -4.41 23.86 5.29
N ASN A 261 -4.09 24.94 6.03
CA ASN A 261 -2.76 25.55 5.93
C ASN A 261 -1.63 24.57 6.30
N LYS A 262 -1.88 23.68 7.27
CA LYS A 262 -0.94 22.61 7.64
C LYS A 262 -0.71 21.66 6.47
N ASP A 263 -1.77 21.19 5.83
CA ASP A 263 -1.68 20.24 4.72
C ASP A 263 -1.07 20.86 3.47
N LYS A 264 -1.37 22.13 3.18
CA LYS A 264 -0.75 22.89 2.10
C LYS A 264 0.77 22.91 2.22
N ASN A 265 1.32 22.98 3.44
CA ASN A 265 2.77 22.94 3.65
C ASN A 265 3.34 21.57 3.26
N PHE A 266 2.68 20.46 3.60
CA PHE A 266 3.14 19.12 3.19
C PHE A 266 3.02 18.89 1.69
N LEU A 267 1.92 19.34 1.07
CA LEU A 267 1.73 19.26 -0.38
C LEU A 267 2.77 20.12 -1.14
N ALA A 268 3.07 21.31 -0.63
CA ALA A 268 4.12 22.15 -1.18
C ALA A 268 5.51 21.50 -1.02
N MET A 269 5.76 20.86 0.11
CA MET A 269 7.00 20.12 0.35
C MET A 269 7.16 18.97 -0.66
N THR A 270 6.15 18.12 -0.88
CA THR A 270 6.28 17.02 -1.85
C THR A 270 6.51 17.54 -3.27
N GLU A 271 5.84 18.63 -3.65
CA GLU A 271 6.07 19.27 -4.94
C GLU A 271 7.49 19.83 -5.08
N GLN A 272 7.98 20.54 -4.07
CA GLN A 272 9.34 21.07 -4.07
C GLN A 272 10.39 19.96 -4.19
N THR A 273 10.18 18.83 -3.52
CA THR A 273 11.10 17.68 -3.64
C THR A 273 11.09 17.09 -5.05
N MET A 274 9.92 16.96 -5.68
CA MET A 274 9.82 16.52 -7.07
C MET A 274 10.54 17.49 -8.03
N LEU A 275 10.30 18.79 -7.89
CA LEU A 275 10.95 19.81 -8.71
C LEU A 275 12.47 19.84 -8.51
N ALA A 276 12.95 19.69 -7.28
CA ALA A 276 14.39 19.61 -6.98
C ALA A 276 15.03 18.40 -7.67
N ARG A 277 14.34 17.26 -7.70
CA ARG A 277 14.80 16.04 -8.39
C ARG A 277 14.82 16.20 -9.91
N LEU A 278 13.82 16.86 -10.50
CA LEU A 278 13.85 17.17 -11.93
C LEU A 278 14.98 18.16 -12.27
N LYS A 279 15.21 19.16 -11.42
CA LYS A 279 16.25 20.18 -11.60
C LYS A 279 17.67 19.60 -11.56
N SER A 280 17.87 18.47 -10.86
CA SER A 280 19.20 17.84 -10.78
C SER A 280 19.71 17.29 -12.12
N LEU A 281 18.86 17.22 -13.16
CA LEU A 281 19.26 16.82 -14.52
C LEU A 281 19.96 17.92 -15.32
N GLN A 282 20.13 19.12 -14.75
CA GLN A 282 20.91 20.23 -15.34
C GLN A 282 20.51 20.58 -16.79
N TYR A 283 19.21 20.55 -17.07
CA TYR A 283 18.67 20.86 -18.39
C TYR A 283 18.49 22.39 -18.58
N PRO A 284 18.70 22.96 -19.79
CA PRO A 284 18.63 24.40 -20.01
C PRO A 284 17.26 25.04 -19.75
N GLU A 285 16.17 24.31 -19.97
CA GLU A 285 14.83 24.83 -19.69
C GLU A 285 14.52 24.75 -18.19
N PRO A 286 13.96 25.81 -17.57
CA PRO A 286 13.50 25.78 -16.19
C PRO A 286 12.44 24.70 -15.95
N VAL A 287 12.52 23.98 -14.83
CA VAL A 287 11.61 22.85 -14.52
C VAL A 287 10.12 23.23 -14.48
N ASP A 288 9.81 24.49 -14.19
CA ASP A 288 8.47 25.07 -14.15
C ASP A 288 7.99 25.61 -15.51
N SER A 289 8.86 25.62 -16.53
CA SER A 289 8.53 26.00 -17.90
C SER A 289 7.77 24.88 -18.62
N ASP A 290 6.77 25.25 -19.42
CA ASP A 290 6.05 24.32 -20.32
C ASP A 290 6.97 23.69 -21.38
N ARG A 291 8.13 24.29 -21.64
CA ARG A 291 9.15 23.75 -22.57
C ARG A 291 10.05 22.69 -21.94
N PHE A 292 10.06 22.55 -20.62
CA PHE A 292 10.87 21.54 -19.95
C PHE A 292 10.31 20.15 -20.21
N ASP A 293 11.06 19.32 -20.92
CA ASP A 293 10.74 17.91 -21.18
C ASP A 293 11.65 17.01 -20.32
N PRO A 294 11.09 16.29 -19.32
CA PRO A 294 11.89 15.48 -18.42
C PRO A 294 12.58 14.30 -19.13
N ARG A 295 11.99 13.77 -20.22
CA ARG A 295 12.59 12.68 -20.98
C ARG A 295 13.81 13.16 -21.75
N LYS A 296 13.74 14.35 -22.38
CA LYS A 296 14.89 14.98 -23.02
C LYS A 296 15.99 15.34 -22.01
N ALA A 297 15.61 15.84 -20.84
CA ALA A 297 16.55 16.11 -19.75
C ALA A 297 17.28 14.84 -19.29
N ALA A 298 16.55 13.74 -19.08
CA ALA A 298 17.13 12.45 -18.72
C ALA A 298 18.06 11.90 -19.82
N GLN A 299 17.65 12.00 -21.09
CA GLN A 299 18.46 11.57 -22.22
C GLN A 299 19.77 12.35 -22.33
N LEU A 300 19.72 13.67 -22.20
CA LEU A 300 20.91 14.53 -22.22
C LEU A 300 21.87 14.16 -21.09
N GLN A 301 21.34 13.99 -19.87
CA GLN A 301 22.16 13.60 -18.70
C GLN A 301 22.86 12.25 -18.92
N ARG A 302 22.17 11.25 -19.49
CA ARG A 302 22.78 9.95 -19.84
C ARG A 302 23.90 10.11 -20.86
N GLN A 303 23.69 10.92 -21.90
CA GLN A 303 24.70 11.20 -22.92
C GLN A 303 25.94 11.90 -22.33
N MET A 304 25.73 12.89 -21.46
CA MET A 304 26.83 13.61 -20.79
C MET A 304 27.64 12.69 -19.87
N MET A 305 26.98 11.87 -19.04
CA MET A 305 27.69 10.93 -18.16
C MET A 305 28.46 9.87 -18.94
N LYS A 306 27.91 9.39 -20.06
CA LYS A 306 28.62 8.50 -20.98
C LYS A 306 29.84 9.17 -21.61
N ALA A 307 29.69 10.40 -22.10
CA ALA A 307 30.80 11.16 -22.69
C ALA A 307 31.91 11.46 -21.67
N ALA A 308 31.57 11.64 -20.40
CA ALA A 308 32.51 11.84 -19.30
C ALA A 308 33.13 10.53 -18.77
N GLY A 309 32.75 9.36 -19.28
CA GLY A 309 33.22 8.06 -18.77
C GLY A 309 32.68 7.68 -17.39
N LEU A 310 31.60 8.34 -16.93
CA LEU A 310 30.99 8.16 -15.60
C LEU A 310 29.69 7.33 -15.63
N GLU A 311 29.48 6.56 -16.69
CA GLU A 311 28.27 5.73 -16.88
C GLU A 311 28.09 4.71 -15.74
N SER A 312 29.17 4.08 -15.27
CA SER A 312 29.12 3.15 -14.14
C SER A 312 28.69 3.83 -12.84
N GLN A 313 29.19 5.03 -12.56
CA GLN A 313 28.80 5.81 -11.38
C GLN A 313 27.32 6.22 -11.44
N GLN A 314 26.84 6.63 -12.61
CA GLN A 314 25.42 6.94 -12.81
C GLN A 314 24.53 5.70 -12.64
N ASN A 315 24.97 4.56 -13.18
CA ASN A 315 24.22 3.31 -13.08
C ASN A 315 24.15 2.79 -11.64
N ASN A 316 25.15 3.09 -10.82
CA ASN A 316 25.18 2.75 -9.40
C ASN A 316 24.44 3.76 -8.50
N ASP A 317 24.07 4.95 -9.00
CA ASP A 317 23.29 5.91 -8.23
C ASP A 317 21.80 5.57 -8.26
N VAL A 318 21.36 4.84 -7.23
CA VAL A 318 19.95 4.42 -7.02
C VAL A 318 18.98 5.60 -7.16
N LYS A 319 19.35 6.78 -6.63
CA LYS A 319 18.49 7.97 -6.69
C LYS A 319 18.23 8.34 -8.14
N THR A 320 19.27 8.47 -8.96
CA THR A 320 19.13 8.79 -10.38
C THR A 320 18.35 7.71 -11.14
N GLN A 321 18.59 6.44 -10.84
CA GLN A 321 17.86 5.35 -11.50
C GLN A 321 16.36 5.37 -11.19
N GLU A 322 15.96 5.61 -9.95
CA GLU A 322 14.53 5.76 -9.59
C GLU A 322 13.88 6.96 -10.29
N LEU A 323 14.59 8.10 -10.36
CA LEU A 323 14.10 9.26 -11.10
C LEU A 323 13.90 8.96 -12.58
N TYR A 324 14.82 8.22 -13.22
CA TYR A 324 14.67 7.82 -14.61
C TYR A 324 13.46 6.94 -14.83
N LYS A 325 13.19 5.97 -13.95
CA LYS A 325 11.97 5.15 -14.04
C LYS A 325 10.71 6.01 -13.96
N VAL A 326 10.68 7.01 -13.08
CA VAL A 326 9.55 7.96 -12.96
C VAL A 326 9.39 8.76 -14.24
N ILE A 327 10.48 9.32 -14.77
CA ILE A 327 10.47 10.09 -16.02
C ILE A 327 9.98 9.24 -17.20
N ASP A 328 10.43 8.00 -17.28
CA ASP A 328 10.03 7.07 -18.32
C ASP A 328 8.53 6.72 -18.26
N SER A 329 7.87 6.95 -17.12
CA SER A 329 6.42 6.77 -16.95
C SER A 329 5.58 8.02 -17.28
N ILE A 330 6.18 9.22 -17.33
CA ILE A 330 5.46 10.49 -17.54
C ILE A 330 4.99 10.61 -18.99
N ASP A 331 3.68 10.74 -19.19
CA ASP A 331 3.05 10.89 -20.51
C ASP A 331 1.73 11.67 -20.42
N ILE A 332 1.78 12.99 -20.65
CA ILE A 332 0.62 13.88 -20.53
C ILE A 332 -0.54 13.43 -21.43
N GLY A 333 -0.26 12.78 -22.57
CA GLY A 333 -1.27 12.28 -23.49
C GLY A 333 -2.17 11.19 -22.89
N LYS A 334 -1.77 10.57 -21.78
CA LYS A 334 -2.57 9.55 -21.07
C LYS A 334 -3.54 10.14 -20.04
N LEU A 335 -3.48 11.43 -19.74
CA LEU A 335 -4.38 12.04 -18.77
C LEU A 335 -5.72 12.38 -19.42
N THR A 336 -6.79 11.76 -18.93
CA THR A 336 -8.18 12.08 -19.25
C THR A 336 -8.82 12.87 -18.11
N ALA A 337 -9.99 13.46 -18.36
CA ALA A 337 -10.76 14.15 -17.32
C ALA A 337 -11.10 13.23 -16.13
N ASN A 338 -11.41 11.94 -16.37
CA ASN A 338 -11.71 11.00 -15.28
C ASN A 338 -10.47 10.69 -14.44
N ILE A 339 -9.29 10.57 -15.06
CA ILE A 339 -8.03 10.34 -14.34
C ILE A 339 -7.71 11.55 -13.47
N GLU A 340 -7.79 12.75 -14.03
CA GLU A 340 -7.53 13.98 -13.29
C GLU A 340 -8.54 14.21 -12.16
N GLN A 341 -9.82 13.89 -12.39
CA GLN A 341 -10.86 13.97 -11.37
C GLN A 341 -10.56 13.04 -10.19
N LEU A 342 -10.14 11.80 -10.45
CA LEU A 342 -9.79 10.87 -9.36
C LEU A 342 -8.68 11.45 -8.47
N PHE A 343 -7.63 12.00 -9.09
CA PHE A 343 -6.50 12.57 -8.34
C PHE A 343 -6.83 13.89 -7.64
N ASP A 344 -7.71 14.70 -8.23
CA ASP A 344 -8.18 15.94 -7.63
C ASP A 344 -9.06 15.74 -6.41
N GLU A 345 -9.85 14.66 -6.37
CA GLU A 345 -10.96 14.55 -5.41
C GLU A 345 -10.80 13.38 -4.43
N TYR A 346 -10.11 12.29 -4.81
CA TYR A 346 -10.24 11.00 -4.12
C TYR A 346 -8.94 10.22 -3.84
N VAL A 347 -7.78 10.71 -4.27
CA VAL A 347 -6.49 10.04 -4.01
C VAL A 347 -5.58 10.96 -3.22
N HIS A 348 -5.14 10.50 -2.04
CA HIS A 348 -4.19 11.25 -1.23
C HIS A 348 -2.77 11.15 -1.79
N ASP A 349 -2.01 12.25 -1.71
CA ASP A 349 -0.55 12.21 -1.87
C ASP A 349 0.04 11.44 -0.67
N SER A 350 0.52 10.22 -0.92
CA SER A 350 0.96 9.31 0.14
C SER A 350 2.07 9.91 0.99
N VAL A 351 2.99 10.66 0.38
CA VAL A 351 4.13 11.28 1.08
C VAL A 351 3.66 12.48 1.90
N ALA A 352 2.79 13.33 1.34
CA ALA A 352 2.25 14.47 2.07
C ALA A 352 1.38 14.03 3.26
N GLY A 353 0.61 12.95 3.10
CA GLY A 353 -0.23 12.39 4.17
C GLY A 353 0.60 11.94 5.38
N PHE A 354 1.84 11.50 5.15
CA PHE A 354 2.77 11.12 6.21
C PHE A 354 3.45 12.31 6.89
N GLY A 355 3.54 13.46 6.21
CA GLY A 355 4.03 14.71 6.82
C GLY A 355 3.24 15.11 8.07
N SER A 356 1.94 14.76 8.13
CA SER A 356 1.10 14.97 9.32
C SER A 356 1.61 14.27 10.58
N MET A 357 2.38 13.18 10.42
CA MET A 357 3.05 12.43 11.48
C MET A 357 4.43 13.00 11.83
N GLY A 358 4.79 14.16 11.27
CA GLY A 358 6.05 14.85 11.51
C GLY A 358 7.24 14.25 10.79
N VAL A 359 7.06 13.52 9.67
CA VAL A 359 8.17 12.85 8.97
C VAL A 359 8.33 13.39 7.55
N ASN A 360 9.53 13.85 7.22
CA ASN A 360 9.95 14.13 5.85
C ASN A 360 10.99 13.10 5.39
N GLU A 361 10.60 12.18 4.50
CA GLU A 361 11.51 11.15 3.99
C GLU A 361 12.63 11.71 3.09
N TYR A 362 12.44 12.90 2.50
CA TYR A 362 13.40 13.47 1.57
C TYR A 362 14.69 13.96 2.28
N ASP A 363 14.55 14.73 3.35
CA ASP A 363 15.68 15.29 4.12
C ASP A 363 15.88 14.62 5.50
N GLY A 364 14.93 13.79 5.94
CA GLY A 364 14.97 13.09 7.23
C GLY A 364 14.42 13.92 8.40
N SER A 365 13.94 15.14 8.15
CA SER A 365 13.46 16.04 9.20
C SER A 365 12.22 15.50 9.92
N GLY A 366 12.19 15.71 11.24
CA GLY A 366 11.09 15.33 12.14
C GLY A 366 11.06 13.86 12.61
N VAL A 367 12.01 13.02 12.18
CA VAL A 367 12.34 11.76 12.87
C VAL A 367 13.44 12.04 13.89
N SER A 368 13.16 11.96 15.19
CA SER A 368 14.09 12.30 16.29
C SER A 368 15.46 11.57 16.26
N LEU A 369 15.61 10.55 15.42
CA LEU A 369 16.80 9.70 15.26
C LEU A 369 17.47 9.82 13.87
N MET A 370 16.99 10.68 12.96
CA MET A 370 17.55 10.83 11.60
C MET A 370 17.81 12.29 11.25
N LYS A 371 18.99 12.58 10.72
CA LYS A 371 19.32 13.86 10.06
C LYS A 371 19.61 13.68 8.56
N VAL A 372 19.30 12.51 8.00
CA VAL A 372 19.57 12.15 6.60
C VAL A 372 18.35 11.44 6.03
N GLY A 373 17.72 12.04 5.02
CA GLY A 373 16.63 11.44 4.28
C GLY A 373 17.09 10.61 3.08
N ASN A 374 16.15 9.92 2.43
CA ASN A 374 16.41 9.11 1.25
C ASN A 374 16.75 9.98 0.01
N GLY A 375 16.46 11.27 0.05
CA GLY A 375 16.66 12.22 -1.04
C GLY A 375 15.87 11.93 -2.31
N MET A 376 14.90 11.00 -2.31
CA MET A 376 14.03 10.63 -3.44
C MET A 376 12.63 11.25 -3.32
N GLY A 377 12.12 11.40 -2.10
CA GLY A 377 10.76 11.91 -1.87
C GLY A 377 9.73 11.09 -2.65
N ILE A 378 8.83 11.78 -3.37
CA ILE A 378 7.79 11.14 -4.18
C ILE A 378 8.31 10.51 -5.48
N THR A 379 9.53 10.84 -5.93
CA THR A 379 10.06 10.43 -7.25
C THR A 379 10.70 9.03 -7.24
N ARG A 380 9.92 8.03 -6.86
CA ARG A 380 10.30 6.61 -6.86
C ARG A 380 9.08 5.72 -7.01
N PHE A 381 9.26 4.48 -7.45
CA PHE A 381 8.20 3.48 -7.32
C PHE A 381 8.26 2.81 -5.95
N ARG A 382 7.17 2.15 -5.58
CA ARG A 382 7.07 1.43 -4.31
C ARG A 382 7.96 0.20 -4.36
N THR A 383 8.68 -0.05 -3.27
CA THR A 383 9.32 -1.33 -3.05
C THR A 383 8.24 -2.38 -2.78
N ILE A 384 8.27 -3.48 -3.52
CA ILE A 384 7.32 -4.60 -3.36
C ILE A 384 8.12 -5.88 -3.16
N TYR A 385 7.89 -6.55 -2.03
CA TYR A 385 8.51 -7.83 -1.69
C TYR A 385 7.59 -8.99 -2.08
N PHE A 386 8.22 -10.14 -2.37
CA PHE A 386 7.52 -11.39 -2.72
C PHE A 386 8.06 -12.53 -1.87
N GLY A 387 7.18 -13.49 -1.56
CA GLY A 387 7.57 -14.61 -0.73
C GLY A 387 7.83 -14.23 0.73
N ASN A 388 8.95 -14.70 1.29
CA ASN A 388 9.18 -14.71 2.73
C ASN A 388 10.23 -13.68 3.22
N GLY A 389 10.74 -12.83 2.32
CA GLY A 389 11.94 -12.03 2.57
C GLY A 389 13.18 -12.89 2.39
#